data_AF-A0A844QNB4-F1
#
_entry.id   AF-A0A844QNB4-F1
#
_cell.length_a   1.000
_cell.length_b   1.000
_cell.length_c   1.000
_cell.angle_alpha   90.00
_cell.angle_beta   90.00
_cell.angle_gamma   90.00
#
_symmetry.space_group_name_H-M   'P 1'
#
loop_
_entity.id
_entity.type
_entity.pdbx_description
1 polymer ?
#
loop_
_entity_poly.entity_id
_entity_poly.type
_entity_poly.pdbx_seq_one_letter_code
_entity_poly.pdbx_strand_id
1 'polypeptide(L)'
;MNNLSWLIYLAEVADKVSAWAGAMSIILVMVGIAGMMFIAVAISLDEISVRAASRLVGVWALVTALFAAVHTITPSSRTIYMIAASEIGETVVTSPEAIEMMTDLKAIIKSRLKQELE
;
A
#
# COMPACT_ATOMS: atom_id res chain seq x y z
N MET A 1 14.28 -15.83 -10.12
CA MET A 1 14.13 -14.60 -9.32
C MET A 1 13.57 -15.00 -7.97
N ASN A 2 14.22 -14.63 -6.88
CA ASN A 2 13.78 -14.93 -5.51
C ASN A 2 12.57 -14.06 -5.14
N ASN A 3 11.70 -14.54 -4.23
CA ASN A 3 10.53 -13.79 -3.74
C ASN A 3 10.92 -12.40 -3.22
N LEU A 4 12.13 -12.27 -2.68
CA LEU A 4 12.66 -11.01 -2.17
C LEU A 4 12.82 -9.94 -3.25
N SER A 5 13.36 -10.28 -4.43
CA SER A 5 13.51 -9.30 -5.52
C SER A 5 12.15 -8.78 -5.98
N TRP A 6 11.13 -9.64 -5.97
CA TRP A 6 9.75 -9.25 -6.28
C TRP A 6 9.15 -8.33 -5.22
N LEU A 7 9.36 -8.60 -3.93
CA LEU A 7 8.88 -7.73 -2.85
C LEU A 7 9.53 -6.34 -2.88
N ILE A 8 10.84 -6.28 -3.14
CA ILE A 8 11.55 -4.99 -3.26
C ILE A 8 11.03 -4.19 -4.46
N TYR A 9 10.84 -4.85 -5.61
CA TYR A 9 10.24 -4.21 -6.78
C TYR A 9 8.81 -3.73 -6.50
N LEU A 10 8.00 -4.55 -5.82
CA LEU A 10 6.62 -4.23 -5.48
C LEU A 10 6.55 -3.04 -4.52
N ALA A 11 7.50 -2.89 -3.58
CA ALA A 11 7.61 -1.72 -2.72
C ALA A 11 7.71 -0.43 -3.55
N GLU A 12 8.69 -0.35 -4.45
CA GLU A 12 8.90 0.83 -5.29
C GLU A 12 7.72 1.13 -6.21
N VAL A 13 7.08 0.09 -6.75
CA VAL A 13 5.90 0.24 -7.61
C VAL A 13 4.69 0.70 -6.80
N ALA A 14 4.47 0.16 -5.61
CA ALA A 14 3.33 0.49 -4.76
C ALA A 14 3.31 1.98 -4.40
N ASP A 15 4.45 2.57 -4.03
CA ASP A 15 4.51 4.01 -3.75
C ASP A 15 4.22 4.85 -4.99
N LYS A 16 4.77 4.49 -6.15
CA LYS A 16 4.51 5.21 -7.41
C LYS A 16 3.04 5.11 -7.82
N VAL A 17 2.44 3.93 -7.71
CA VAL A 17 1.03 3.69 -8.01
C VAL A 17 0.14 4.46 -7.05
N SER A 18 0.43 4.42 -5.75
CA SER A 18 -0.34 5.14 -4.74
C SER A 18 -0.26 6.66 -4.95
N ALA A 19 0.93 7.20 -5.20
CA ALA A 19 1.11 8.63 -5.47
C ALA A 19 0.37 9.07 -6.75
N TRP A 20 0.46 8.27 -7.82
CA TRP A 20 -0.24 8.55 -9.07
C TRP A 20 -1.77 8.46 -8.92
N ALA A 21 -2.28 7.44 -8.23
CA ALA A 21 -3.70 7.29 -7.95
C ALA A 21 -4.24 8.44 -7.08
N GLY A 22 -3.47 8.86 -6.07
CA GLY A 22 -3.78 10.02 -5.24
C GLY A 22 -3.86 11.30 -6.07
N ALA A 23 -2.84 11.60 -6.88
CA ALA A 23 -2.83 12.76 -7.77
C ALA A 23 -4.02 12.75 -8.76
N MET A 24 -4.31 11.60 -9.37
CA MET A 24 -5.43 11.44 -10.29
C MET A 24 -6.77 11.69 -9.59
N SER A 25 -6.95 11.18 -8.37
CA SER A 25 -8.18 11.41 -7.59
C SER A 25 -8.43 12.91 -7.35
N ILE A 26 -7.39 13.69 -7.05
CA ILE A 26 -7.49 15.14 -6.84
C ILE A 26 -7.89 15.84 -8.14
N ILE A 27 -7.24 15.48 -9.26
CA ILE A 27 -7.57 16.04 -10.58
C ILE A 27 -9.03 15.73 -10.95
N LEU A 28 -9.47 14.49 -10.75
CA LEU A 28 -10.85 14.07 -11.02
C LEU A 28 -11.88 14.82 -10.16
N VAL A 29 -11.56 15.13 -8.90
CA VAL A 29 -12.41 15.98 -8.06
C VAL A 29 -12.49 17.39 -8.64
N MET A 30 -11.36 18.02 -8.98
CA MET A 30 -11.35 19.38 -9.54
C MET A 30 -12.12 19.48 -10.87
N VAL A 31 -11.85 18.55 -11.80
CA VAL A 31 -12.57 18.47 -13.08
C VAL A 31 -14.03 18.13 -12.85
N GLY A 32 -14.34 17.27 -11.88
CA GLY A 32 -15.70 16.91 -11.50
C GLY A 32 -16.52 18.11 -11.03
N ILE A 33 -15.93 19.00 -10.22
CA ILE A 33 -16.60 20.23 -9.77
C ILE A 33 -16.93 21.14 -10.96
N ALA A 34 -15.96 21.36 -11.85
CA ALA A 34 -16.19 22.14 -13.08
C ALA A 34 -17.26 21.50 -13.98
N GLY A 35 -17.21 20.17 -14.15
CA GLY A 35 -18.18 19.41 -14.92
C GLY A 35 -19.59 19.48 -14.32
N MET A 36 -19.73 19.42 -13.00
CA MET A 36 -21.02 19.58 -12.32
C MET A 36 -21.62 20.97 -12.54
N MET A 37 -20.80 22.03 -12.51
CA MET A 37 -21.26 23.39 -12.85
C MET A 37 -21.75 23.46 -14.30
N PHE A 38 -21.02 22.86 -15.24
CA PHE A 38 -21.42 22.82 -16.65
C PHE A 38 -22.72 22.04 -16.87
N ILE A 39 -22.86 20.87 -16.23
CA ILE A 39 -24.08 20.07 -16.28
C ILE A 39 -25.28 20.84 -15.70
N ALA A 40 -25.09 21.58 -14.61
CA ALA A 40 -26.15 22.40 -14.03
C ALA A 40 -26.65 23.49 -15.00
N VAL A 41 -25.73 24.14 -15.74
CA VAL A 41 -26.08 25.10 -16.78
C VAL A 41 -26.80 24.40 -17.94
N ALA A 42 -26.30 23.27 -18.43
CA ALA A 42 -26.92 22.52 -19.52
C ALA A 42 -28.34 22.02 -19.20
N ILE A 43 -28.60 21.61 -17.95
CA ILE A 43 -29.95 21.29 -17.47
C ILE A 43 -30.84 22.53 -17.49
N SER A 44 -30.31 23.69 -17.09
CA SER A 44 -31.08 24.95 -17.07
C SER A 44 -31.44 25.45 -18.47
N LEU A 45 -30.67 25.04 -19.49
CA LEU A 45 -30.93 25.31 -20.90
C LEU A 45 -31.80 24.23 -21.58
N ASP A 46 -32.29 23.23 -20.83
CA ASP A 46 -33.04 22.07 -21.35
C ASP A 46 -32.27 21.23 -22.40
N GLU A 47 -30.94 21.38 -22.48
CA GLU A 47 -30.08 20.63 -23.41
C GLU A 47 -29.85 19.18 -22.94
N ILE A 48 -29.90 18.95 -21.63
CA ILE A 48 -29.67 17.65 -21.00
C ILE A 48 -30.80 17.32 -20.02
N SER A 49 -31.34 16.10 -20.14
CA SER A 49 -32.28 15.59 -19.14
C SER A 49 -31.60 15.31 -17.80
N VAL A 50 -32.31 15.58 -16.70
CA VAL A 50 -31.85 15.30 -15.32
C VAL A 50 -31.42 13.84 -15.13
N ARG A 51 -32.10 12.90 -15.80
CA ARG A 51 -31.76 11.46 -15.74
C ARG A 51 -30.43 11.14 -16.44
N ALA A 52 -30.11 11.82 -17.53
CA ALA A 52 -28.81 11.66 -18.19
C ALA A 52 -27.69 12.29 -17.34
N ALA A 53 -27.93 13.49 -16.80
CA ALA A 53 -27.01 14.16 -15.89
C ALA A 53 -26.68 13.32 -14.65
N SER A 54 -27.68 12.74 -13.98
CA SER A 54 -27.45 11.92 -12.79
C SER A 54 -26.63 10.65 -13.07
N ARG A 55 -26.80 10.06 -14.26
CA ARG A 55 -25.95 8.93 -14.71
C ARG A 55 -24.51 9.37 -14.94
N LEU A 56 -24.29 10.50 -15.62
CA LEU A 56 -22.94 11.03 -15.87
C LEU A 56 -22.23 11.35 -14.55
N VAL A 57 -22.90 12.03 -13.64
CA VAL A 57 -22.37 12.33 -12.30
C VAL A 57 -22.11 11.04 -11.52
N GLY A 58 -23.01 10.05 -11.58
CA GLY A 58 -22.84 8.76 -10.91
C GLY A 58 -21.62 7.99 -11.43
N VAL A 59 -21.44 7.91 -12.75
CA VAL A 59 -20.26 7.26 -13.37
C VAL A 59 -18.98 8.01 -13.00
N TRP A 60 -19.00 9.35 -13.05
CA TRP A 60 -17.84 10.16 -12.66
C TRP A 60 -17.46 9.97 -11.19
N ALA A 61 -18.45 9.97 -10.30
CA ALA A 61 -18.25 9.74 -8.87
C ALA A 61 -17.68 8.33 -8.62
N LEU A 62 -18.17 7.31 -9.33
CA LEU A 62 -17.64 5.95 -9.25
C LEU A 62 -16.17 5.89 -9.67
N VAL A 63 -15.81 6.49 -10.81
CA VAL A 63 -14.42 6.54 -11.30
C VAL A 63 -13.52 7.24 -10.29
N THR A 64 -13.96 8.39 -9.76
CA THR A 64 -13.21 9.13 -8.73
C THR A 64 -13.01 8.29 -7.47
N ALA A 65 -14.07 7.60 -7.01
CA ALA A 65 -14.01 6.72 -5.86
C ALA A 65 -13.06 5.54 -6.06
N LEU A 66 -12.98 4.97 -7.27
CA LEU A 66 -12.05 3.89 -7.59
C LEU A 66 -10.58 4.35 -7.46
N PHE A 67 -10.23 5.53 -7.99
CA PHE A 67 -8.87 6.06 -7.85
C PHE A 67 -8.52 6.38 -6.39
N ALA A 68 -9.46 6.96 -5.64
CA ALA A 68 -9.28 7.19 -4.21
C ALA A 68 -9.10 5.86 -3.44
N ALA A 69 -9.89 4.83 -3.77
CA ALA A 69 -9.78 3.52 -3.15
C ALA A 69 -8.41 2.88 -3.40
N VAL A 70 -7.92 2.91 -4.64
CA VAL A 70 -6.57 2.40 -4.98
C VAL A 70 -5.50 3.10 -4.14
N HIS A 71 -5.57 4.44 -4.00
CA HIS A 71 -4.64 5.17 -3.15
C HIS A 71 -4.67 4.71 -1.68
N THR A 72 -5.87 4.49 -1.13
CA THR A 72 -6.04 4.10 0.29
C THR A 72 -5.70 2.64 0.59
N ILE A 73 -5.90 1.72 -0.36
CA ILE A 73 -5.70 0.28 -0.16
C ILE A 73 -4.25 -0.12 -0.48
N THR A 74 -3.56 0.64 -1.34
CA THR A 74 -2.17 0.34 -1.70
C THR A 74 -1.27 0.54 -0.48
N PRO A 75 -0.58 -0.52 0.00
CA PRO A 75 0.33 -0.41 1.14
C PRO A 75 1.54 0.46 0.78
N SER A 76 2.09 1.15 1.79
CA SER A 76 3.30 1.94 1.61
C SER A 76 4.53 1.05 1.37
N SER A 77 5.57 1.57 0.70
CA SER A 77 6.86 0.89 0.58
C SER A 77 7.40 0.41 1.92
N ARG A 78 7.26 1.22 2.98
CA ARG A 78 7.71 0.87 4.33
C ARG A 78 7.03 -0.39 4.84
N THR A 79 5.73 -0.53 4.60
CA THR A 79 4.97 -1.73 4.96
C THR A 79 5.49 -2.96 4.22
N ILE A 80 5.74 -2.84 2.92
CA ILE A 80 6.26 -3.95 2.11
C ILE A 80 7.69 -4.32 2.54
N TYR A 81 8.55 -3.34 2.83
CA TYR A 81 9.89 -3.60 3.35
C TYR A 81 9.86 -4.28 4.72
N MET A 82 8.91 -3.97 5.60
CA MET A 82 8.75 -4.70 6.87
C MET A 82 8.35 -6.17 6.68
N ILE A 83 7.52 -6.46 5.67
CA ILE A 83 7.16 -7.83 5.31
C ILE A 83 8.41 -8.56 4.81
N ALA A 84 9.14 -7.97 3.87
CA ALA A 84 10.39 -8.55 3.35
C ALA A 84 11.43 -8.78 4.46
N ALA A 85 11.59 -7.82 5.38
CA ALA A 85 12.49 -7.95 6.51
C ALA A 85 12.06 -9.08 7.46
N SER A 86 10.76 -9.25 7.69
CA SER A 86 10.22 -10.35 8.52
C SER A 86 10.49 -11.72 7.87
N GLU A 87 10.28 -11.85 6.57
CA GLU A 87 10.56 -13.10 5.83
C GLU A 87 12.05 -13.47 5.84
N ILE A 88 12.95 -12.51 5.59
CA ILE A 88 14.39 -12.75 5.71
C ILE A 88 14.75 -13.09 7.15
N GLY A 89 14.23 -12.34 8.13
CA GLY A 89 14.51 -12.54 9.54
C GLY A 89 14.16 -13.95 9.99
N GLU A 90 12.99 -14.45 9.61
CA GLU A 90 12.57 -15.82 9.88
C GLU A 90 13.53 -16.83 9.22
N THR A 91 13.88 -16.62 7.95
CA THR A 91 14.81 -17.50 7.22
C THR A 91 16.18 -17.56 7.88
N VAL A 92 16.70 -16.42 8.36
CA VAL A 92 18.01 -16.35 9.02
C VAL A 92 17.96 -17.01 10.39
N VAL A 93 16.94 -16.73 11.20
CA VAL A 93 16.81 -17.29 12.56
C VAL A 93 16.57 -18.80 12.54
N THR A 94 15.90 -19.31 11.50
CA THR A 94 15.64 -20.75 11.33
C THR A 94 16.75 -21.48 10.58
N SER A 95 17.81 -20.79 10.16
CA SER A 95 18.95 -21.44 9.51
C SER A 95 19.67 -22.41 10.47
N PRO A 96 20.13 -23.57 9.99
CA PRO A 96 20.86 -24.55 10.82
C PRO A 96 22.03 -23.92 11.55
N GLU A 97 22.80 -23.07 10.86
CA GLU A 97 23.95 -22.37 11.42
C GLU A 97 23.55 -21.41 12.54
N ALA A 98 22.44 -20.68 12.39
CA ALA A 98 21.95 -19.79 13.46
C ALA A 98 21.44 -20.57 14.68
N ILE A 99 20.78 -21.71 14.47
CA ILE A 99 20.30 -22.59 15.54
C ILE A 99 21.47 -23.18 16.33
N GLU A 100 22.49 -23.68 15.64
CA GLU A 100 23.71 -24.22 16.25
C GLU A 100 24.41 -23.13 17.07
N MET A 101 24.61 -21.95 16.48
CA MET A 101 25.26 -20.84 17.16
C MET A 101 24.48 -20.37 18.40
N MET A 102 23.14 -20.37 18.37
CA MET A 102 22.33 -20.05 19.56
C MET A 102 22.39 -21.12 20.64
N THR A 103 22.54 -22.38 20.24
CA THR A 103 22.72 -23.49 21.19
C THR A 103 24.05 -23.33 21.94
N ASP A 104 25.13 -23.01 21.21
CA ASP A 104 26.44 -22.76 21.79
C ASP A 104 26.46 -21.54 22.72
N LEU A 105 25.86 -20.43 22.28
CA LEU A 105 25.72 -19.21 23.09
C LEU A 105 24.98 -19.50 24.39
N LYS A 106 23.88 -20.27 24.33
CA LYS A 106 23.12 -20.69 25.51
C LYS A 106 23.96 -21.53 26.46
N ALA A 107 24.81 -22.42 25.94
CA ALA A 107 25.71 -23.23 26.76
C ALA A 107 26.76 -22.36 27.49
N ILE A 108 27.34 -21.38 26.81
CA ILE A 108 28.32 -20.45 27.38
C ILE A 108 27.68 -19.56 28.47
N ILE A 109 26.51 -18.98 28.19
CA ILE A 109 25.78 -18.15 29.17
C ILE A 109 25.48 -18.96 30.44
N LYS A 110 25.03 -20.21 30.27
CA LYS A 110 24.72 -21.09 31.41
C LYS A 110 25.97 -21.42 32.23
N SER A 111 27.13 -21.60 31.59
CA SER A 111 28.39 -21.87 32.32
C SER A 111 28.85 -20.65 33.13
N ARG A 112 28.72 -19.44 32.56
CA ARG A 112 29.07 -18.18 33.23
C ARG A 112 28.17 -17.86 34.42
N LEU A 113 26.86 -18.01 34.26
CA LEU A 113 25.91 -17.84 35.36
C LEU A 113 26.19 -18.79 36.53
N LYS A 114 26.57 -20.04 36.23
CA LYS A 114 26.94 -20.99 37.28
C LYS A 114 28.21 -20.58 38.02
N GLN A 115 29.20 -20.03 37.32
CA GLN A 115 30.44 -19.51 37.94
C GLN A 115 30.22 -18.27 38.80
N GLU A 116 29.24 -17.42 38.50
CA GLU A 116 28.97 -16.20 39.27
C GLU A 116 28.03 -16.43 40.48
N LEU A 117 27.30 -17.55 40.51
CA LEU A 117 26.37 -17.91 41.60
C LEU A 117 26.97 -18.87 42.64
N GLU A 118 28.17 -19.41 42.38
CA GLU A 118 28.98 -20.22 43.32
C GLU A 118 30.07 -19.37 43.96
#